data_AF-A0A920HGX8-F1
#
_entry.id   AF-A0A920HGX8-F1
#
_cell.length_a   1.000
_cell.length_b   1.000
_cell.length_c   1.000
_cell.angle_alpha   90.00
_cell.angle_beta   90.00
_cell.angle_gamma   90.00
#
_symmetry.space_group_name_H-M   'P 1'
#
loop_
_entity.id
_entity.type
_entity.pdbx_description
1 polymer ?
#
loop_
_entity_poly.entity_id
_entity_poly.type
_entity_poly.pdbx_seq_one_letter_code
_entity_poly.pdbx_strand_id
1 'polypeptide(L)' 'MTNLIKNSIQAIPHDREPLINVKITENSKTVKVMVSDNGLGVSKINRDKIFEPSLPPNLMEWVLG' A
#
# COMPACT_ATOMS: atom_id res chain seq x y z
N MET A 1 3.35 -8.13 2.93
CA MET A 1 2.14 -7.57 3.58
C MET A 1 2.41 -6.21 4.21
N THR A 2 3.43 -6.08 5.05
CA THR A 2 3.74 -4.85 5.82
C THR A 2 3.72 -3.57 4.98
N ASN A 3 4.33 -3.56 3.79
CA ASN A 3 4.36 -2.37 2.95
C ASN A 3 2.97 -1.97 2.42
N LEU A 4 2.09 -2.92 2.13
CA LEU A 4 0.72 -2.61 1.70
C LEU A 4 -0.08 -1.95 2.82
N ILE A 5 0.12 -2.40 4.07
CA ILE A 5 -0.51 -1.79 5.24
C ILE A 5 0.07 -0.40 5.52
N LYS A 6 1.40 -0.24 5.46
CA LYS A 6 2.04 1.08 5.59
C LYS A 6 1.52 2.08 4.55
N ASN A 7 1.44 1.65 3.29
CA ASN A 7 0.91 2.50 2.21
C ASN A 7 -0.56 2.86 2.44
N SER A 8 -1.37 1.91 2.91
CA SER A 8 -2.79 2.16 3.24
C SER A 8 -2.93 3.22 4.33
N ILE A 9 -2.13 3.14 5.40
CA ILE A 9 -2.12 4.13 6.49
C ILE A 9 -1.72 5.52 5.97
N GLN A 10 -0.67 5.59 5.14
CA GLN A 10 -0.17 6.85 4.58
C GLN A 10 -1.16 7.49 3.57
N ALA A 11 -1.99 6.69 2.91
CA ALA A 11 -2.95 7.17 1.91
C ALA A 11 -4.20 7.81 2.54
N ILE A 12 -4.48 7.55 3.82
CA ILE A 12 -5.68 8.03 4.51
C ILE A 12 -5.42 9.43 5.11
N PRO A 13 -6.21 10.44 4.74
CA PRO A 13 -6.13 11.78 5.33
C PRO A 13 -6.43 11.80 6.83
N HIS A 14 -5.81 12.72 7.58
CA HIS A 14 -6.03 12.87 9.03
C HIS A 14 -7.45 13.29 9.42
N ASP A 15 -8.19 13.93 8.52
CA ASP A 15 -9.59 14.36 8.71
C ASP A 15 -10.61 13.26 8.35
N ARG A 16 -10.14 12.04 8.08
CA ARG A 16 -10.96 10.89 7.72
C ARG A 16 -10.84 9.78 8.76
N GLU A 17 -11.98 9.22 9.16
CA GLU A 17 -11.96 7.99 9.96
C GLU A 17 -11.30 6.87 9.16
N PRO A 18 -10.21 6.27 9.67
CA PRO A 18 -9.41 5.33 8.89
C PRO A 18 -10.15 4.00 8.73
N LEU A 19 -10.29 3.55 7.48
CA LEU A 19 -10.84 2.24 7.16
C LEU A 19 -9.88 1.50 6.23
N ILE A 20 -9.37 0.37 6.72
CA ILE A 20 -8.56 -0.57 5.94
C ILE A 20 -9.23 -1.93 6.01
N ASN A 21 -9.62 -2.45 4.86
CA ASN A 21 -10.21 -3.78 4.72
C ASN A 21 -9.19 -4.76 4.15
N VAL A 22 -9.02 -5.90 4.83
CA VAL A 22 -8.16 -6.99 4.36
C VAL A 22 -9.03 -8.21 4.08
N LYS A 23 -9.04 -8.65 2.83
CA LYS A 23 -9.79 -9.82 2.39
C LYS A 23 -8.85 -10.89 1.87
N ILE A 24 -8.99 -12.10 2.41
CA ILE A 24 -8.27 -13.28 1.95
C ILE A 24 -9.30 -14.22 1.33
N THR A 25 -9.05 -14.63 0.10
CA THR A 25 -9.85 -15.64 -0.59
C THR A 25 -8.92 -16.69 -1.16
N GLU A 26 -9.19 -17.94 -0.83
CA GLU A 26 -8.47 -19.08 -1.38
C GLU A 26 -9.26 -19.69 -2.54
N ASN A 27 -8.54 -20.12 -3.57
CA ASN A 27 -9.04 -21.05 -4.57
C ASN A 27 -8.06 -22.23 -4.65
N SER A 28 -8.40 -23.25 -5.45
CA SER A 28 -7.71 -24.55 -5.45
C SER A 28 -6.19 -24.52 -5.67
N LYS A 29 -5.61 -23.42 -6.16
CA LYS A 29 -4.16 -23.30 -6.44
C LYS A 29 -3.54 -21.99 -5.96
N THR A 30 -4.34 -21.02 -5.51
CA THR A 30 -3.85 -19.68 -5.18
C THR A 30 -4.60 -19.10 -4.00
N VAL A 31 -3.86 -18.33 -3.21
CA VAL A 31 -4.43 -17.45 -2.20
C VAL A 31 -4.40 -16.04 -2.77
N LYS A 32 -5.56 -15.40 -2.84
CA LYS A 32 -5.70 -13.99 -3.20
C LYS A 32 -5.85 -13.17 -1.93
N VAL A 33 -4.91 -12.27 -1.70
CA VAL A 33 -4.98 -11.27 -0.64
C VAL A 33 -5.29 -9.93 -1.26
N MET A 34 -6.31 -9.25 -0.74
CA MET A 34 -6.74 -7.92 -1.14
C MET A 34 -6.68 -6.99 0.06
N VAL A 35 -6.06 -5.84 -0.11
CA VAL A 35 -6.02 -4.73 0.86
C VAL A 35 -6.70 -3.55 0.20
N SER A 36 -7.64 -2.90 0.90
CA SER A 36 -8.35 -1.72 0.40
C SER A 36 -8.48 -0.69 1.50
N ASP A 37 -8.05 0.54 1.22
CA ASP A 37 -8.17 1.68 2.10
C ASP A 37 -9.23 2.68 1.58
N ASN A 38 -9.72 3.53 2.48
CA ASN A 38 -10.57 4.68 2.12
C ASN A 38 -9.75 5.96 1.94
N GLY A 39 -8.50 5.89 1.48
CA GLY A 39 -7.61 7.02 1.31
C GLY A 39 -7.88 7.87 0.06
N LEU A 40 -6.91 8.70 -0.31
CA LEU A 40 -6.99 9.57 -1.50
C LEU A 40 -6.88 8.78 -2.82
N GLY A 41 -6.43 7.53 -2.74
CA GLY A 41 -6.15 6.69 -3.88
C GLY A 41 -4.97 7.20 -4.72
N VAL A 42 -4.74 6.53 -5.86
CA VAL A 42 -3.65 6.88 -6.78
C VAL A 42 -4.22 7.62 -7.98
N SER A 43 -3.66 8.79 -8.27
CA SER A 43 -3.97 9.58 -9.47
C SER A 43 -3.74 8.76 -10.74
N LYS A 44 -4.58 8.95 -11.77
CA LYS A 44 -4.50 8.15 -13.01
C LYS A 44 -3.10 8.18 -13.66
N ILE A 45 -2.44 9.34 -13.62
CA ILE A 45 -1.10 9.56 -14.19
C ILE A 45 -0.03 8.73 -13.46
N ASN A 46 -0.22 8.48 -12.16
CA ASN A 46 0.77 7.79 -11.34
C ASN A 46 0.49 6.28 -11.22
N ARG A 47 -0.67 5.78 -11.69
CA ARG A 47 -1.04 4.37 -11.58
C ARG A 47 -0.05 3.43 -12.25
N ASP A 48 0.49 3.82 -13.40
CA ASP A 48 1.44 3.00 -14.14
C ASP A 48 2.83 2.99 -13.49
N LYS A 49 3.09 3.92 -12.57
CA LYS A 49 4.39 4.13 -11.91
C LYS A 49 4.42 3.69 -10.46
N ILE A 50 3.32 3.17 -9.90
CA ILE A 50 3.25 2.79 -8.48
C ILE A 50 4.19 1.65 -8.08
N PHE A 51 4.70 0.92 -9.07
CA PHE A 51 5.67 -0.16 -8.88
C PHE A 51 7.07 0.24 -9.35
N GLU A 52 7.25 1.45 -9.88
CA GLU A 52 8.58 1.96 -10.15
C GLU A 52 9.29 2.23 -8.81
N PRO A 53 10.58 1.88 -8.67
CA PRO A 53 11.32 2.18 -7.46
C PRO A 53 11.45 3.70 -7.32
N SER A 54 10.61 4.34 -6.50
CA SER A 54 10.94 5.65 -5.96
C SER A 54 11.95 5.43 -4.85
N LEU A 55 13.24 5.57 -5.14
CA LEU A 55 14.27 5.56 -4.12
C LEU A 55 14.20 6.91 -3.37
N PRO A 56 13.75 6.96 -2.10
CA PRO A 56 14.02 8.14 -1.29
C PRO A 56 15.54 8.21 -1.02
N PRO A 57 16.15 9.41 -0.95
CA PRO A 57 17.58 9.58 -0.74
C PRO A 57 18.14 8.83 0.48
N ASN A 58 17.29 8.59 1.50
CA ASN A 58 17.69 8.01 2.78
C ASN A 58 17.46 6.50 2.88
N LEU A 59 17.28 5.79 1.76
CA LEU A 59 17.06 4.34 1.77
C LEU A 59 18.24 3.54 2.38
N MET A 60 19.46 4.11 2.40
CA MET A 60 20.62 3.51 3.05
C MET A 60 20.46 3.35 4.58
N GLU A 61 19.68 4.23 5.23
CA GLU A 61 19.51 4.22 6.69
C GLU A 61 18.62 3.06 7.17
N TRP A 62 17.69 2.59 6.32
CA TRP A 62 16.74 1.51 6.65
C TRP A 62 17.23 0.11 6.30
N VAL A 63 18.29 -0.02 5.50
CA VAL A 63 18.86 -1.31 5.08
C VAL A 63 19.91 -1.82 6.08
N LEU A 64 20.43 -0.94 6.93
CA LEU A 64 21.49 -1.25 7.91
C LEU A 64 21.01 -1.26 9.38
N GLY A 65 19.71 -1.10 9.63
CA GLY A 65 19.09 -1.15 10.95
C GLY A 65 18.31 -2.43 11.19
#